data_AF-A0A2D8KEP4-F1
#
_entry.id   AF-A0A2D8KEP4-F1
#
_cell.length_a   1.000
_cell.length_b   1.000
_cell.length_c   1.000
_cell.angle_alpha   90.00
_cell.angle_beta   90.00
_cell.angle_gamma   90.00
#
_symmetry.space_group_name_H-M   'P 1'
#
loop_
_entity.id
_entity.type
_entity.pdbx_description
1 polymer ?
#
loop_
_entity_poly.entity_id
_entity_poly.type
_entity_poly.pdbx_seq_one_letter_code
_entity_poly.pdbx_strand_id
1 'polypeptide(L)'
;MRIFYHVWWPSPGNDPMYALNTSMNRTRSDYYEGNYTPHMFTNGFDSGSSLNAWVEDPKKYMNEVSFLELSFQGANNNDNYNFAITAKSLINTDDSSDLRLFVAPILGKVVYPGSYNGMYEHHNVIIEQLTGNSGKSIKFLANVDYTETFSWSIPSQWVDNSQLRWNSSTIKVIAWVQNYRTKEILQAADFTF
;
A
#
# COMPACT_ATOMS: atom_id res chain seq x y z
N MET A 1 -10.32 -2.02 1.29
CA MET A 1 -9.13 -1.93 0.40
C MET A 1 -8.15 -3.04 0.74
N ARG A 2 -7.36 -3.55 -0.23
CA ARG A 2 -6.31 -4.56 0.00
C ARG A 2 -5.09 -4.25 -0.86
N ILE A 3 -3.90 -4.44 -0.33
CA ILE A 3 -2.62 -4.30 -1.04
C ILE A 3 -1.76 -5.53 -0.75
N PHE A 4 -0.86 -5.86 -1.67
CA PHE A 4 -0.05 -7.07 -1.58
C PHE A 4 1.43 -6.72 -1.57
N TYR A 5 2.12 -7.21 -0.53
CA TYR A 5 3.57 -7.27 -0.48
C TYR A 5 3.99 -8.67 -0.92
N HIS A 6 4.85 -8.73 -1.93
CA HIS A 6 5.40 -9.98 -2.43
C HIS A 6 6.62 -10.35 -1.61
N VAL A 7 6.95 -11.64 -1.49
CA VAL A 7 8.09 -12.12 -0.72
C VAL A 7 8.95 -13.07 -1.56
N TRP A 8 10.21 -13.27 -1.16
CA TRP A 8 11.17 -14.09 -1.91
C TRP A 8 11.01 -15.60 -1.68
N TRP A 9 9.95 -16.02 -1.01
CA TRP A 9 9.69 -17.41 -0.64
C TRP A 9 8.19 -17.72 -0.76
N PRO A 10 7.80 -19.00 -0.87
CA PRO A 10 8.62 -20.22 -0.92
C PRO A 10 9.45 -20.38 -2.21
N SER A 11 10.31 -21.40 -2.24
CA SER A 11 11.09 -21.80 -3.43
C SER A 11 10.21 -21.86 -4.68
N PRO A 12 10.68 -21.38 -5.85
CA PRO A 12 12.06 -21.04 -6.19
C PRO A 12 12.51 -19.59 -5.90
N GLY A 13 11.68 -18.77 -5.24
CA GLY A 13 12.06 -17.41 -4.84
C GLY A 13 12.34 -16.45 -6.00
N ASN A 14 11.69 -16.67 -7.14
CA ASN A 14 11.83 -15.89 -8.36
C ASN A 14 10.58 -15.07 -8.70
N ASP A 15 9.80 -14.67 -7.69
CA ASP A 15 8.65 -13.79 -7.88
C ASP A 15 9.13 -12.46 -8.48
N PRO A 16 8.77 -12.13 -9.73
CA PRO A 16 9.23 -10.91 -10.38
C PRO A 16 8.70 -9.64 -9.69
N MET A 17 7.53 -9.67 -9.07
CA MET A 17 7.01 -8.52 -8.31
C MET A 17 7.80 -8.29 -7.02
N TYR A 18 8.34 -9.35 -6.41
CA TYR A 18 9.32 -9.20 -5.33
C TYR A 18 10.62 -8.58 -5.87
N ALA A 19 11.17 -9.15 -6.94
CA ALA A 19 12.45 -8.74 -7.51
C ALA A 19 12.46 -7.26 -7.91
N LEU A 20 11.38 -6.78 -8.55
CA LEU A 20 11.21 -5.38 -8.96
C LEU A 20 11.17 -4.38 -7.80
N ASN A 21 10.86 -4.83 -6.57
CA ASN A 21 10.85 -3.95 -5.41
C ASN A 21 11.27 -4.65 -4.11
N THR A 22 12.46 -5.25 -4.14
CA THR A 22 12.99 -6.06 -3.04
C THR A 22 13.05 -5.30 -1.71
N SER A 23 13.53 -4.04 -1.73
CA SER A 23 13.72 -3.23 -0.52
C SER A 23 12.39 -2.90 0.17
N MET A 24 11.38 -2.50 -0.60
CA MET A 24 10.05 -2.17 -0.08
C MET A 24 9.36 -3.42 0.46
N ASN A 25 9.31 -4.47 -0.35
CA ASN A 25 8.68 -5.72 0.03
C ASN A 25 9.29 -6.28 1.32
N ARG A 26 10.62 -6.31 1.42
CA ARG A 26 11.32 -6.79 2.62
C ARG A 26 11.05 -5.92 3.84
N THR A 27 11.15 -4.60 3.70
CA THR A 27 10.91 -3.68 4.82
C THR A 27 9.48 -3.83 5.36
N ARG A 28 8.49 -4.00 4.47
CA ARG A 28 7.09 -4.16 4.87
C ARG A 28 6.78 -5.57 5.39
N SER A 29 7.33 -6.62 4.79
CA SER A 29 7.18 -7.98 5.32
C SER A 29 7.79 -8.12 6.70
N ASP A 30 8.99 -7.56 6.91
CA ASP A 30 9.70 -7.60 8.20
C ASP A 30 8.94 -6.79 9.26
N TYR A 31 8.36 -5.64 8.89
CA TYR A 31 7.53 -4.83 9.79
C TYR A 31 6.28 -5.57 10.29
N TYR A 32 5.63 -6.33 9.43
CA TYR A 32 4.46 -7.12 9.81
C TYR A 32 4.81 -8.49 10.39
N GLU A 33 6.09 -8.90 10.37
CA GLU A 33 6.58 -10.17 10.91
C GLU A 33 5.89 -11.41 10.30
N GLY A 34 5.41 -11.30 9.07
CA GLY A 34 4.78 -12.41 8.36
C GLY A 34 5.81 -13.46 7.96
N ASN A 35 5.64 -14.71 8.41
CA ASN A 35 6.60 -15.80 8.20
C ASN A 35 6.05 -16.96 7.35
N TYR A 36 4.83 -16.84 6.82
CA TYR A 36 4.25 -17.74 5.82
C TYR A 36 3.41 -16.96 4.80
N THR A 37 3.04 -17.61 3.70
CA THR A 37 2.21 -17.04 2.65
C THR A 37 1.12 -18.04 2.26
N PRO A 38 -0.11 -17.58 2.03
CA PRO A 38 -0.59 -16.19 2.21
C PRO A 38 -0.76 -15.82 3.70
N HIS A 39 -0.47 -14.58 4.09
CA HIS A 39 -0.65 -14.08 5.46
C HIS A 39 -1.19 -12.65 5.39
N MET A 40 -2.40 -12.44 5.91
CA MET A 40 -3.09 -11.15 5.84
C MET A 40 -3.01 -10.42 7.18
N PHE A 41 -2.88 -9.10 7.10
CA PHE A 41 -3.06 -8.18 8.20
C PHE A 41 -4.27 -7.28 7.92
N THR A 42 -5.21 -7.20 8.85
CA THR A 42 -6.40 -6.35 8.76
C THR A 42 -6.28 -5.21 9.75
N ASN A 43 -6.38 -3.97 9.27
CA ASN A 43 -6.15 -2.77 10.07
C ASN A 43 -4.84 -2.79 10.88
N GLY A 44 -3.80 -3.46 10.35
CA GLY A 44 -2.51 -3.61 11.03
C GLY A 44 -2.36 -4.84 11.92
N PHE A 45 -3.45 -5.53 12.23
CA PHE A 45 -3.48 -6.69 13.11
C PHE A 45 -3.46 -8.00 12.32
N ASP A 46 -2.85 -9.04 12.91
CA ASP A 46 -2.71 -10.34 12.28
C ASP A 46 -4.08 -11.03 12.05
N SER A 47 -4.39 -11.37 10.79
CA SER A 47 -5.56 -12.13 10.35
C SER A 47 -5.22 -13.53 9.82
N GLY A 48 -3.93 -13.92 9.85
CA GLY A 48 -3.44 -15.23 9.44
C GLY A 48 -3.70 -15.59 7.97
N SER A 49 -3.86 -16.89 7.69
CA SER A 49 -4.15 -17.45 6.35
C SER A 49 -5.60 -17.90 6.13
N SER A 50 -6.51 -17.64 7.07
CA SER A 50 -7.86 -18.24 6.99
C SER A 50 -8.83 -17.33 6.24
N LEU A 51 -9.56 -17.91 5.28
CA LEU A 51 -10.59 -17.17 4.52
C LEU A 51 -11.64 -16.55 5.45
N ASN A 52 -12.03 -17.26 6.51
CA ASN A 52 -13.00 -16.77 7.48
C ASN A 52 -12.50 -15.50 8.19
N ALA A 53 -11.25 -15.51 8.70
CA ALA A 53 -10.66 -14.33 9.32
C ALA A 53 -10.58 -13.15 8.34
N TRP A 54 -10.20 -13.39 7.09
CA TRP A 54 -10.13 -12.35 6.06
C TRP A 54 -11.48 -11.69 5.74
N VAL A 55 -12.59 -12.41 5.96
CA VAL A 55 -13.95 -11.89 5.78
C VAL A 55 -14.50 -11.22 7.04
N GLU A 56 -14.24 -11.79 8.22
CA GLU A 56 -14.81 -11.32 9.48
C GLU A 56 -14.01 -10.19 10.14
N ASP A 57 -12.69 -10.20 10.06
CA ASP A 57 -11.85 -9.20 10.72
C ASP A 57 -12.12 -7.77 10.23
N PRO A 58 -12.29 -7.50 8.92
CA PRO A 58 -12.60 -6.15 8.45
C PRO A 58 -13.91 -5.61 9.04
N LYS A 59 -14.87 -6.49 9.37
CA LYS A 59 -16.17 -6.10 9.89
C LYS A 59 -16.08 -5.44 11.27
N LYS A 60 -15.04 -5.75 12.04
CA LYS A 60 -14.78 -5.16 13.36
C LYS A 60 -14.61 -3.64 13.28
N TYR A 61 -14.12 -3.14 12.15
CA TYR A 61 -13.74 -1.74 11.95
C TYR A 61 -14.78 -0.94 11.14
N MET A 62 -15.86 -1.55 10.66
CA MET A 62 -16.83 -0.87 9.76
C MET A 62 -17.60 0.29 10.42
N ASN A 63 -17.71 0.27 11.74
CA ASN A 63 -18.42 1.32 12.50
C ASN A 63 -17.45 2.26 13.25
N GLU A 64 -16.15 2.11 13.03
CA GLU A 64 -15.16 2.99 13.64
C GLU A 64 -15.11 4.31 12.87
N VAL A 65 -15.11 5.41 13.62
CA VAL A 65 -15.00 6.76 13.07
C VAL A 65 -13.56 7.21 13.24
N SER A 66 -12.87 7.45 12.12
CA SER A 66 -11.54 8.04 12.15
C SER A 66 -11.62 9.53 12.49
N PHE A 67 -10.66 10.01 13.28
CA PHE A 67 -10.44 11.46 13.47
C PHE A 67 -9.72 12.11 12.29
N LEU A 68 -9.29 11.30 11.30
CA LEU A 68 -8.60 11.72 10.09
C LEU A 68 -9.50 11.53 8.86
N GLU A 69 -9.42 12.47 7.94
CA GLU A 69 -9.97 12.35 6.59
C GLU A 69 -8.81 12.45 5.59
N LEU A 70 -8.79 11.55 4.59
CA LEU A 70 -7.86 11.60 3.47
C LEU A 70 -8.63 11.93 2.19
N SER A 71 -8.13 12.89 1.44
CA SER A 71 -8.67 13.28 0.14
C SER A 71 -7.56 13.42 -0.89
N PHE A 72 -7.93 13.25 -2.16
CA PHE A 72 -7.00 13.30 -3.28
C PHE A 72 -7.46 14.31 -4.32
N GLN A 73 -6.48 14.90 -4.99
CA GLN A 73 -6.69 15.66 -6.22
C GLN A 73 -5.53 15.37 -7.17
N GLY A 74 -5.79 15.04 -8.42
CA GLY A 74 -4.71 14.78 -9.36
C GLY A 74 -5.19 14.46 -10.76
N ALA A 75 -4.23 14.29 -11.66
CA ALA A 75 -4.43 13.92 -13.05
C ALA A 75 -3.24 13.10 -13.58
N ASN A 76 -3.52 12.27 -14.57
CA ASN A 76 -2.51 11.66 -15.43
C ASN A 76 -2.31 12.53 -16.68
N ASN A 77 -1.05 12.79 -17.04
CA ASN A 77 -0.65 13.37 -18.31
C ASN A 77 0.47 12.52 -18.93
N ASN A 78 0.17 11.72 -19.96
CA ASN A 78 1.17 10.93 -20.70
C ASN A 78 2.11 10.11 -19.80
N ASP A 79 1.55 9.27 -18.92
CA ASP A 79 2.28 8.43 -17.96
C ASP A 79 3.08 9.20 -16.89
N ASN A 80 2.81 10.51 -16.76
CA ASN A 80 3.20 11.30 -15.59
C ASN A 80 1.96 11.61 -14.73
N TYR A 81 1.98 11.11 -13.51
CA TYR A 81 0.91 11.18 -12.54
C TYR A 81 1.23 12.29 -11.54
N ASN A 82 0.44 13.36 -11.58
CA ASN A 82 0.59 14.50 -10.69
C ASN A 82 -0.61 14.55 -9.76
N PHE A 83 -0.38 14.43 -8.46
CA PHE A 83 -1.46 14.38 -7.48
C PHE A 83 -1.03 14.92 -6.13
N ALA A 84 -2.02 15.37 -5.36
CA ALA A 84 -1.92 15.81 -4.00
C ALA A 84 -2.77 14.90 -3.11
N ILE A 85 -2.28 14.66 -1.90
CA ILE A 85 -3.01 14.02 -0.81
C ILE A 85 -3.14 15.05 0.29
N THR A 86 -4.38 15.34 0.68
CA THR A 86 -4.69 16.22 1.79
C THR A 86 -5.30 15.40 2.93
N ALA A 87 -4.65 15.48 4.08
CA ALA A 87 -5.10 14.90 5.33
C ALA A 87 -5.64 16.00 6.25
N LYS A 88 -6.87 15.83 6.72
CA LYS A 88 -7.50 16.71 7.72
C LYS A 88 -7.67 15.95 9.02
N SER A 89 -7.28 16.56 10.14
CA SER A 89 -7.42 15.97 11.47
C SER A 89 -8.35 16.80 12.33
N LEU A 90 -9.22 16.13 13.09
CA LEU A 90 -10.06 16.76 14.11
C LEU A 90 -9.31 17.04 15.41
N ILE A 91 -8.13 16.44 15.60
CA ILE A 91 -7.32 16.56 16.82
C ILE A 91 -5.88 16.96 16.51
N ASN A 92 -5.20 17.54 17.51
CA ASN A 92 -3.74 17.64 17.50
C ASN A 92 -3.17 16.26 17.83
N THR A 93 -2.09 15.87 17.14
CA THR A 93 -1.33 14.67 17.50
C THR A 93 -0.06 15.06 18.22
N ASP A 94 0.29 14.31 19.27
CA ASP A 94 1.47 14.59 20.08
C ASP A 94 2.72 13.85 19.59
N ASP A 95 3.85 14.16 20.22
CA ASP A 95 5.15 13.55 19.93
C ASP A 95 5.24 12.07 20.35
N SER A 96 4.28 11.57 21.14
CA SER A 96 4.23 10.16 21.53
C SER A 96 3.66 9.27 20.42
N SER A 97 2.90 9.86 19.50
CA SER A 97 2.35 9.19 18.33
C SER A 97 3.40 9.04 17.20
N ASP A 98 3.74 7.80 16.83
CA ASP A 98 4.57 7.52 15.64
C ASP A 98 3.67 7.40 14.40
N LEU A 99 3.00 8.49 14.05
CA LEU A 99 2.13 8.51 12.88
C LEU A 99 2.94 8.65 11.61
N ARG A 100 2.61 7.83 10.61
CA ARG A 100 3.28 7.83 9.32
C ARG A 100 2.30 7.79 8.16
N LEU A 101 2.56 8.64 7.17
CA LEU A 101 1.89 8.62 5.88
C LEU A 101 2.61 7.65 4.95
N PHE A 102 1.84 6.72 4.41
CA PHE A 102 2.26 5.84 3.33
C PHE A 102 1.49 6.20 2.07
N VAL A 103 2.19 6.23 0.94
CA VAL A 103 1.61 6.51 -0.38
C VAL A 103 2.21 5.55 -1.38
N ALA A 104 1.36 4.78 -2.04
CA ALA A 104 1.78 3.70 -2.93
C ALA A 104 0.95 3.69 -4.22
N PRO A 105 1.57 3.92 -5.38
CA PRO A 105 1.03 3.52 -6.66
C PRO A 105 0.90 2.00 -6.71
N ILE A 106 -0.24 1.52 -7.21
CA ILE A 106 -0.52 0.11 -7.39
C ILE A 106 -0.94 -0.19 -8.82
N LEU A 107 -0.66 -1.41 -9.27
CA LEU A 107 -1.29 -2.00 -10.46
C LEU A 107 -2.49 -2.82 -10.02
N GLY A 108 -3.69 -2.47 -10.51
CA GLY A 108 -4.93 -3.18 -10.18
C GLY A 108 -4.91 -4.65 -10.59
N LYS A 109 -4.22 -4.98 -11.69
CA LYS A 109 -3.93 -6.37 -12.09
C LYS A 109 -2.58 -6.50 -12.78
N VAL A 110 -1.81 -7.50 -12.36
CA VAL A 110 -0.59 -7.98 -13.01
C VAL A 110 -0.74 -9.48 -13.27
N VAL A 111 -0.46 -9.90 -14.49
CA VAL A 111 -0.46 -11.31 -14.88
C VAL A 111 0.99 -11.79 -15.00
N TYR A 112 1.33 -12.85 -14.28
CA TYR A 112 2.62 -13.55 -14.38
C TYR A 112 2.40 -14.98 -14.90
N PRO A 113 2.50 -15.22 -16.22
CA PRO A 113 2.29 -16.55 -16.79
C PRO A 113 3.28 -17.61 -16.35
N GLY A 114 4.48 -17.21 -15.90
CA GLY A 114 5.54 -18.11 -15.44
C GLY A 114 5.38 -18.59 -14.00
N SER A 115 4.25 -18.30 -13.35
CA SER A 115 4.03 -18.65 -11.95
C SER A 115 3.98 -20.17 -11.73
N TYR A 116 4.87 -20.70 -10.89
CA TYR A 116 4.99 -22.13 -10.61
C TYR A 116 3.85 -22.71 -9.77
N ASN A 117 3.20 -21.87 -8.95
CA ASN A 117 2.13 -22.29 -8.05
C ASN A 117 0.73 -22.19 -8.70
N GLY A 118 0.64 -21.86 -9.99
CA GLY A 118 -0.61 -21.70 -10.72
C GLY A 118 -1.37 -20.39 -10.41
N MET A 119 -0.86 -19.54 -9.52
CA MET A 119 -1.41 -18.20 -9.30
C MET A 119 -0.82 -17.24 -10.33
N TYR A 120 -1.53 -17.08 -11.45
CA TYR A 120 -1.10 -16.23 -12.56
C TYR A 120 -1.55 -14.78 -12.42
N GLU A 121 -2.65 -14.52 -11.72
CA GLU A 121 -3.22 -13.18 -11.57
C GLU A 121 -2.94 -12.64 -10.17
N HIS A 122 -2.34 -11.45 -10.12
CA HIS A 122 -2.03 -10.72 -8.90
C HIS A 122 -2.72 -9.37 -8.95
N HIS A 123 -3.44 -9.04 -7.89
CA HIS A 123 -4.22 -7.81 -7.80
C HIS A 123 -3.56 -6.82 -6.85
N ASN A 124 -3.79 -5.52 -7.06
CA ASN A 124 -3.31 -4.44 -6.19
C ASN A 124 -1.82 -4.58 -5.81
N VAL A 125 -1.00 -4.85 -6.83
CA VAL A 125 0.44 -5.04 -6.68
C VAL A 125 1.07 -3.67 -6.48
N ILE A 126 1.82 -3.50 -5.39
CA ILE A 126 2.50 -2.24 -5.10
C ILE A 126 3.69 -2.06 -6.04
N ILE A 127 3.73 -0.94 -6.73
CA ILE A 127 4.83 -0.57 -7.61
C ILE A 127 5.99 -0.06 -6.75
N GLU A 128 5.71 0.92 -5.87
CA GLU A 128 6.66 1.49 -4.91
C GLU A 128 5.98 2.26 -3.77
N GLN A 129 6.77 2.72 -2.79
CA GLN A 129 6.34 3.56 -1.67
C GLN A 129 6.95 4.96 -1.82
N LEU A 130 6.12 5.94 -2.17
CA LEU A 130 6.56 7.30 -2.49
C LEU A 130 6.99 8.11 -1.26
N THR A 131 6.54 7.70 -0.08
CA THR A 131 6.93 8.31 1.21
C THR A 131 8.01 7.50 1.93
N GLY A 132 8.68 6.58 1.22
CA GLY A 132 9.70 5.68 1.75
C GLY A 132 9.11 4.39 2.35
N ASN A 133 9.92 3.35 2.41
CA ASN A 133 9.46 2.00 2.79
C ASN A 133 8.96 1.88 4.24
N SER A 134 9.38 2.82 5.10
CA SER A 134 8.93 2.92 6.49
C SER A 134 7.90 4.04 6.70
N GLY A 135 7.44 4.69 5.62
CA GLY A 135 6.52 5.82 5.64
C GLY A 135 7.18 7.14 6.08
N LYS A 136 6.52 8.26 5.75
CA LYS A 136 6.95 9.60 6.16
C LYS A 136 6.33 9.91 7.52
N SER A 137 7.13 10.27 8.51
CA SER A 137 6.61 10.74 9.81
C SER A 137 5.82 12.03 9.62
N ILE A 138 4.62 12.07 10.21
CA ILE A 138 3.70 13.21 10.11
C ILE A 138 3.15 13.57 11.50
N LYS A 139 2.75 14.84 11.64
CA LYS A 139 2.00 15.33 12.79
C LYS A 139 0.85 16.18 12.28
N PHE A 140 -0.26 16.14 12.98
CA PHE A 140 -1.43 16.92 12.67
C PHE A 140 -1.68 18.00 13.72
N LEU A 141 -2.14 19.14 13.22
CA LEU A 141 -2.82 20.15 13.99
C LEU A 141 -4.30 20.08 13.64
N ALA A 142 -5.15 20.20 14.65
CA ALA A 142 -6.60 20.16 14.48
C ALA A 142 -7.06 21.24 13.49
N ASN A 143 -7.87 20.86 12.51
CA ASN A 143 -8.42 21.72 11.47
C ASN A 143 -7.38 22.43 10.59
N VAL A 144 -6.15 21.91 10.52
CA VAL A 144 -5.12 22.36 9.58
C VAL A 144 -4.86 21.25 8.56
N ASP A 145 -4.96 21.61 7.28
CA ASP A 145 -4.72 20.69 6.18
C ASP A 145 -3.22 20.34 6.09
N TYR A 146 -2.90 19.06 6.19
CA TYR A 146 -1.57 18.54 5.84
C TYR A 146 -1.61 18.05 4.40
N THR A 147 -0.80 18.63 3.52
CA THR A 147 -0.81 18.28 2.08
C THR A 147 0.56 17.83 1.60
N GLU A 148 0.58 16.70 0.88
CA GLU A 148 1.75 16.18 0.18
C GLU A 148 1.47 16.10 -1.31
N THR A 149 2.40 16.59 -2.13
CA THR A 149 2.28 16.60 -3.59
C THR A 149 3.31 15.67 -4.21
N PHE A 150 2.89 14.91 -5.22
CA PHE A 150 3.71 13.95 -5.93
C PHE A 150 3.67 14.23 -7.43
N SER A 151 4.83 14.09 -8.07
CA SER A 151 4.98 13.94 -9.51
C SER A 151 5.70 12.63 -9.73
N TRP A 152 5.01 11.66 -10.32
CA TRP A 152 5.48 10.29 -10.40
C TRP A 152 5.24 9.70 -11.78
N SER A 153 6.19 8.91 -12.25
CA SER A 153 6.03 8.08 -13.45
C SER A 153 6.41 6.66 -13.12
N ILE A 154 5.78 5.70 -13.81
CA ILE A 154 6.08 4.29 -13.61
C ILE A 154 7.57 4.01 -13.82
N PRO A 155 8.26 3.31 -12.89
CA PRO A 155 9.66 2.98 -13.07
C PRO A 155 9.88 2.10 -14.31
N SER A 156 10.94 2.36 -15.06
CA SER A 156 11.25 1.64 -16.32
C SER A 156 11.35 0.13 -16.11
N GLN A 157 11.87 -0.33 -14.98
CA GLN A 157 11.93 -1.76 -14.64
C GLN A 157 10.57 -2.47 -14.67
N TRP A 158 9.46 -1.78 -14.40
CA TRP A 158 8.12 -2.35 -14.54
C TRP A 158 7.66 -2.39 -16.00
N VAL A 159 8.02 -1.37 -16.79
CA VAL A 159 7.71 -1.25 -18.24
C VAL A 159 8.50 -2.27 -19.05
N ASP A 160 9.77 -2.45 -18.74
CA ASP A 160 10.70 -3.29 -19.48
C ASP A 160 10.63 -4.77 -19.04
N ASN A 161 9.83 -5.09 -18.03
CA ASN A 161 9.71 -6.45 -17.53
C ASN A 161 8.91 -7.34 -18.50
N SER A 162 9.61 -8.25 -19.17
CA SER A 162 9.01 -9.17 -20.14
C SER A 162 8.27 -10.37 -19.53
N GLN A 163 8.42 -10.61 -18.22
CA GLN A 163 7.76 -11.71 -17.51
C GLN A 163 6.33 -11.34 -17.08
N LEU A 164 6.06 -10.05 -16.94
CA LEU A 164 4.80 -9.51 -16.42
C LEU A 164 3.96 -8.89 -17.53
N ARG A 165 2.64 -9.04 -17.40
CA ARG A 165 1.66 -8.37 -18.25
C ARG A 165 0.74 -7.53 -17.39
N TRP A 166 0.67 -6.24 -17.66
CA TRP A 166 -0.18 -5.30 -16.93
C TRP A 166 -0.64 -4.18 -17.86
N ASN A 167 -1.60 -3.37 -17.41
CA ASN A 167 -2.16 -2.25 -18.18
C ASN A 167 -2.13 -0.97 -17.33
N SER A 168 -1.56 0.11 -17.86
CA SER A 168 -1.43 1.40 -17.17
C SER A 168 -2.78 2.00 -16.75
N SER A 169 -3.86 1.70 -17.46
CA SER A 169 -5.23 2.12 -17.07
C SER A 169 -5.71 1.52 -15.74
N THR A 170 -5.01 0.51 -15.21
CA THR A 170 -5.32 -0.07 -13.89
C THR A 170 -4.53 0.56 -12.75
N ILE A 171 -3.71 1.57 -13.05
CA ILE A 171 -2.93 2.29 -12.04
C ILE A 171 -3.86 3.08 -11.13
N LYS A 172 -3.64 2.93 -9.83
CA LYS A 172 -4.28 3.72 -8.78
C LYS A 172 -3.23 4.12 -7.77
N VAL A 173 -3.53 5.14 -6.96
CA VAL A 173 -2.74 5.47 -5.77
C VAL A 173 -3.54 5.10 -4.55
N ILE A 174 -2.86 4.48 -3.58
CA ILE A 174 -3.39 4.24 -2.25
C ILE A 174 -2.58 5.06 -1.25
N ALA A 175 -3.27 5.74 -0.34
CA ALA A 175 -2.66 6.39 0.80
C ALA A 175 -3.27 5.89 2.10
N TRP A 176 -2.44 5.74 3.13
CA TRP A 176 -2.92 5.44 4.46
C TRP A 176 -2.05 6.10 5.52
N VAL A 177 -2.69 6.45 6.63
CA VAL A 177 -2.02 6.91 7.85
C VAL A 177 -2.02 5.76 8.83
N GLN A 178 -0.85 5.40 9.33
CA GLN A 178 -0.64 4.30 10.26
C GLN A 178 0.08 4.80 11.51
N ASN A 179 -0.36 4.35 12.69
CA ASN A 179 0.49 4.40 13.87
C ASN A 179 1.53 3.29 13.73
N TYR A 180 2.77 3.68 13.46
CA TYR A 180 3.83 2.76 13.12
C TYR A 180 4.25 1.88 14.31
N ARG A 181 4.01 2.32 15.55
CA ARG A 181 4.30 1.52 16.75
C ARG A 181 3.26 0.42 16.96
N THR A 182 1.97 0.76 16.84
CA THR A 182 0.86 -0.18 17.10
C THR A 182 0.45 -0.98 15.86
N LYS A 183 0.95 -0.60 14.68
CA LYS A 183 0.58 -1.10 13.35
C LYS A 183 -0.83 -0.70 12.90
N GLU A 184 -1.64 -0.09 13.76
CA GLU A 184 -3.01 0.34 13.46
C GLU A 184 -3.08 1.32 12.28
N ILE A 185 -4.01 1.08 11.36
CA ILE A 185 -4.26 1.96 10.22
C ILE A 185 -5.42 2.90 10.58
N LEU A 186 -5.13 4.17 10.78
CA LEU A 186 -6.09 5.15 11.28
C LEU A 186 -7.04 5.66 10.19
N GLN A 187 -6.55 5.73 8.95
CA GLN A 187 -7.33 6.13 7.79
C GLN A 187 -6.65 5.63 6.53
N ALA A 188 -7.44 5.25 5.53
CA ALA A 188 -6.93 4.81 4.24
C ALA A 188 -7.91 5.16 3.12
N ALA A 189 -7.38 5.60 1.98
CA ALA A 189 -8.17 5.96 0.81
C ALA A 189 -7.40 5.65 -0.48
N ASP A 190 -8.13 5.41 -1.56
CA ASP A 190 -7.57 5.20 -2.90
C ASP A 190 -8.06 6.27 -3.89
N PHE A 191 -7.25 6.48 -4.93
CA PHE A 191 -7.50 7.44 -6.00
C PHE A 191 -7.22 6.82 -7.35
N THR A 192 -8.14 7.06 -8.28
CA THR A 192 -8.00 6.72 -9.70
C THR A 192 -7.94 8.03 -10.48
N PHE A 193 -7.00 8.12 -11.41
CA PHE A 193 -6.72 9.32 -12.21
C PHE A 193 -7.72 9.57 -13.33
#